data_AF-A0A914TG44-F1
#
_entry.id   AF-A0A914TG44-F1
#
_cell.length_a   1.000
_cell.length_b   1.000
_cell.length_c   1.000
_cell.angle_alpha   90.00
_cell.angle_beta   90.00
_cell.angle_gamma   90.00
#
_symmetry.space_group_name_H-M   'P 1'
#
loop_
_entity.id
_entity.type
_entity.pdbx_description
1 polymer ?
#
loop_
_entity_poly.entity_id
_entity_poly.type
_entity_poly.pdbx_seq_one_letter_code
_entity_poly.pdbx_strand_id
1 'polypeptide(L)'
;MSFNRGRNAIFQAIQRGFAKARINIIHRNISSIHNDTNNRWLKISFIDGNYGIFPYVWLRDTSLESSTYSISDSMKARNLMMRDFDVEVVPKSLKLDKEKNELKILWPGNIESW
;
A
#
# COMPACT_ATOMS: atom_id res chain seq x y z
N MET A 1 25.95 -16.43 -7.74
CA MET A 1 25.22 -17.07 -6.61
C MET A 1 24.50 -15.96 -5.85
N SER A 2 23.28 -15.62 -6.26
CA SER A 2 22.00 -15.93 -5.58
C SER A 2 21.91 -15.41 -4.14
N PHE A 3 21.09 -14.38 -3.90
CA PHE A 3 19.85 -14.44 -3.08
C PHE A 3 19.38 -13.01 -2.75
N ASN A 4 18.26 -12.58 -3.33
CA ASN A 4 17.25 -11.75 -2.64
C ASN A 4 16.00 -11.61 -3.53
N ARG A 5 15.24 -12.70 -3.61
CA ARG A 5 13.86 -12.69 -4.12
C ARG A 5 12.92 -12.44 -2.94
N GLY A 6 11.96 -11.54 -3.12
CA GLY A 6 10.69 -11.55 -2.42
C GLY A 6 10.65 -10.81 -1.08
N ARG A 7 10.48 -9.48 -1.09
CA ARG A 7 10.17 -8.72 0.13
C ARG A 7 9.03 -7.70 0.01
N ASN A 8 8.21 -7.70 -1.05
CA ASN A 8 7.22 -6.61 -1.21
C ASN A 8 5.77 -7.01 -1.46
N ALA A 9 5.39 -8.28 -1.36
CA ALA A 9 3.99 -8.62 -1.54
C ALA A 9 3.19 -8.39 -0.23
N ILE A 10 2.61 -7.21 -0.04
CA ILE A 10 1.29 -7.02 0.62
C ILE A 10 1.19 -7.18 2.17
N PHE A 11 2.25 -7.54 2.92
CA PHE A 11 2.05 -8.00 4.32
C PHE A 11 2.94 -7.43 5.46
N GLN A 12 2.97 -6.10 5.63
CA GLN A 12 3.17 -5.55 6.99
C GLN A 12 1.89 -4.85 7.48
N ALA A 13 0.77 -5.57 7.38
CA ALA A 13 -0.47 -5.32 8.10
C ALA A 13 -0.22 -4.72 9.49
N ILE A 14 -0.71 -3.50 9.75
CA ILE A 14 -1.65 -3.04 10.81
C ILE A 14 -1.54 -3.64 12.26
N GLN A 15 -0.67 -4.61 12.56
CA GLN A 15 -0.80 -5.56 13.68
C GLN A 15 0.56 -5.90 14.34
N ARG A 16 1.30 -4.90 14.84
CA ARG A 16 2.39 -5.13 15.81
C ARG A 16 2.00 -4.77 17.26
N GLY A 17 0.71 -4.65 17.54
CA GLY A 17 0.16 -4.69 18.89
C GLY A 17 -0.89 -5.79 18.94
N PHE A 18 -0.88 -6.63 19.98
CA PHE A 18 -1.73 -7.80 20.22
C PHE A 18 -1.20 -9.15 19.68
N ALA A 19 -0.33 -9.75 20.51
CA ALA A 19 -0.22 -11.17 20.82
C ALA A 19 -0.59 -12.23 19.76
N LYS A 20 0.45 -12.91 19.26
CA LYS A 20 0.57 -14.38 19.20
C LYS A 20 -0.66 -15.16 18.68
N ALA A 21 -1.00 -15.00 17.41
CA ALA A 21 -1.66 -16.05 16.63
C ALA A 21 -0.80 -16.36 15.41
N ARG A 22 -0.59 -17.65 15.11
CA ARG A 22 0.04 -18.10 13.86
C ARG A 22 -0.87 -17.72 12.69
N ILE A 23 -0.80 -16.47 12.23
CA ILE A 23 -1.48 -16.02 11.03
C ILE A 23 -0.60 -16.48 9.87
N ASN A 24 -1.02 -17.58 9.22
CA ASN A 24 -0.61 -17.82 7.84
C ASN A 24 -1.01 -16.58 7.06
N ILE A 25 -0.01 -15.77 6.72
CA ILE A 25 -0.15 -14.58 5.90
C ILE A 25 -0.59 -15.06 4.52
N ILE A 26 -1.90 -15.06 4.26
CA ILE A 26 -2.44 -15.39 2.94
C ILE A 26 -2.16 -14.19 2.04
N HIS A 27 -1.08 -14.25 1.26
CA HIS A 27 -0.88 -13.32 0.15
C HIS A 27 -2.04 -13.54 -0.85
N ARG A 28 -2.98 -12.60 -0.88
CA ARG A 28 -4.08 -12.62 -1.84
C ARG A 28 -3.60 -12.02 -3.15
N ASN A 29 -3.74 -12.77 -4.23
CA ASN A 29 -3.42 -12.28 -5.56
C ASN A 29 -4.50 -11.30 -6.02
N ILE A 30 -4.06 -10.15 -6.54
CA ILE A 30 -4.92 -9.12 -7.08
C ILE A 30 -5.40 -9.59 -8.46
N SER A 31 -6.71 -9.62 -8.67
CA SER A 31 -7.32 -9.93 -9.96
C SER A 31 -7.43 -8.67 -10.83
N SER A 32 -7.90 -7.58 -10.24
CA SER A 32 -8.18 -6.33 -10.93
C SER A 32 -8.26 -5.15 -9.97
N ILE A 33 -8.16 -3.95 -10.54
CA ILE A 33 -8.36 -2.68 -9.86
C ILE A 33 -9.46 -1.89 -10.56
N HIS A 34 -10.25 -1.15 -9.78
CA HIS A 34 -11.22 -0.19 -10.30
C HIS A 34 -11.00 1.16 -9.63
N ASN A 35 -10.66 2.14 -10.45
CA ASN A 35 -10.27 3.47 -10.02
C ASN A 35 -11.45 4.43 -10.10
N ASP A 36 -11.87 5.00 -8.96
CA ASP A 36 -12.93 6.01 -8.91
C ASP A 36 -12.36 7.33 -8.38
N THR A 37 -11.96 8.18 -9.32
CA THR A 37 -11.36 9.49 -8.99
C THR A 37 -12.37 10.49 -8.45
N ASN A 38 -13.65 10.34 -8.80
CA ASN A 38 -14.70 11.25 -8.35
C ASN A 38 -15.00 11.01 -6.87
N ASN A 39 -15.07 9.74 -6.48
CA ASN A 39 -15.30 9.35 -5.08
C ASN A 39 -13.99 9.15 -4.29
N ARG A 40 -12.83 9.32 -4.94
CA ARG A 40 -11.47 9.32 -4.36
C ARG A 40 -11.08 8.02 -3.66
N TRP A 41 -11.43 6.89 -4.26
CA TRP A 41 -11.05 5.58 -3.75
C TRP A 41 -10.66 4.62 -4.86
N LEU A 42 -9.93 3.58 -4.45
CA LEU A 42 -9.54 2.46 -5.29
C LEU A 42 -10.18 1.19 -4.75
N LYS A 43 -10.89 0.47 -5.63
CA LYS A 43 -11.31 -0.90 -5.32
C LYS A 43 -10.27 -1.88 -5.85
N ILE A 44 -9.80 -2.77 -4.99
CA ILE A 44 -8.92 -3.88 -5.35
C ILE A 44 -9.73 -5.15 -5.20
N SER A 45 -9.87 -5.90 -6.29
CA SER A 45 -10.51 -7.22 -6.29
C SER A 45 -9.44 -8.29 -6.27
N PHE A 46 -9.68 -9.35 -5.51
CA PHE A 46 -8.76 -10.47 -5.33
C PHE A 46 -9.29 -11.71 -6.07
N ILE A 47 -8.39 -12.65 -6.39
CA ILE A 47 -8.73 -13.89 -7.11
C ILE A 47 -9.72 -14.76 -6.32
N ASP A 48 -9.75 -14.65 -5.00
CA ASP A 48 -10.71 -15.36 -4.14
C ASP A 48 -12.14 -14.78 -4.18
N GLY A 49 -12.38 -13.76 -5.00
CA GLY A 49 -13.68 -13.09 -5.15
C GLY A 49 -13.93 -11.99 -4.11
N ASN A 50 -13.08 -11.86 -3.10
CA ASN A 50 -13.18 -10.76 -2.14
C ASN A 50 -12.67 -9.45 -2.75
N TYR A 51 -13.07 -8.32 -2.16
CA TYR A 51 -12.54 -7.02 -2.54
C TYR A 51 -12.36 -6.10 -1.33
N GLY A 52 -11.49 -5.11 -1.48
CA GLY A 52 -11.33 -4.00 -0.54
C GLY A 52 -11.51 -2.66 -1.26
N ILE A 53 -11.97 -1.65 -0.52
CA ILE A 53 -12.07 -0.26 -0.98
C ILE A 53 -11.11 0.57 -0.14
N PHE A 54 -10.24 1.31 -0.81
CA PHE A 54 -9.14 2.03 -0.20
C PHE A 54 -9.19 3.50 -0.62
N PRO A 55 -9.46 4.44 0.31
CA PRO A 55 -9.39 5.87 0.02
C PRO A 55 -7.97 6.29 -0.41
N TYR A 56 -7.85 7.20 -1.38
CA TYR A 56 -6.53 7.66 -1.83
C TYR A 56 -5.73 8.34 -0.73
N VAL A 57 -6.40 9.16 0.07
CA VAL A 57 -5.81 9.86 1.22
C VAL A 57 -5.17 8.88 2.20
N TRP A 58 -5.82 7.74 2.43
CA TRP A 58 -5.30 6.69 3.29
C TRP A 58 -4.11 5.99 2.63
N LEU A 59 -4.22 5.61 1.35
CA LEU A 59 -3.12 5.00 0.60
C LEU A 59 -1.86 5.89 0.59
N ARG A 60 -2.03 7.21 0.45
CA ARG A 60 -0.93 8.18 0.48
C ARG A 60 -0.34 8.32 1.88
N ASP A 61 -1.17 8.35 2.92
CA ASP A 61 -0.73 8.45 4.31
C ASP A 61 0.09 7.24 4.76
N THR A 62 -0.34 6.05 4.34
CA THR A 62 0.23 4.77 4.80
C THR A 62 1.29 4.18 3.88
N SER A 63 1.76 4.94 2.89
CA SER A 63 2.73 4.41 1.93
C SER A 63 4.10 4.20 2.55
N LEU A 64 4.80 3.13 2.16
CA LEU A 64 5.99 2.64 2.86
C LEU A 64 7.32 3.24 2.35
N GLU A 65 7.27 4.27 1.50
CA GLU A 65 8.51 4.96 1.12
C GLU A 65 9.17 5.67 2.30
N SER A 66 10.50 5.77 2.28
CA SER A 66 11.30 6.33 3.38
C SER A 66 10.98 7.80 3.69
N SER A 67 10.43 8.54 2.73
CA SER A 67 9.94 9.91 2.92
C SER A 67 8.63 9.96 3.71
N THR A 68 7.85 8.89 3.72
CA THR A 68 6.55 8.79 4.42
C THR A 68 6.65 8.03 5.74
N TYR A 69 7.51 7.01 5.83
CA TYR A 69 7.79 6.27 7.06
C TYR A 69 9.27 6.08 7.34
N SER A 70 9.63 6.20 8.61
CA SER A 70 10.87 5.66 9.16
C SER A 70 10.60 4.30 9.78
N ILE A 71 11.13 3.25 9.15
CA ILE A 71 11.01 1.86 9.59
C ILE A 71 12.38 1.35 10.03
N SER A 72 12.53 1.08 11.32
CA SER A 72 13.68 0.40 11.92
C SER A 72 13.19 -0.77 12.79
N ASP A 73 14.12 -1.60 13.26
CA ASP A 73 13.78 -2.72 14.14
C ASP A 73 13.07 -2.27 15.42
N SER A 74 13.40 -1.08 15.91
CA SER A 74 12.88 -0.50 17.14
C SER A 74 11.73 0.48 16.93
N MET A 75 11.49 0.97 15.71
CA MET A 75 10.55 2.06 15.46
C MET A 75 9.85 1.94 14.11
N LYS A 76 8.55 2.24 14.10
CA LYS A 76 7.79 2.55 12.89
C LYS A 76 7.09 3.87 13.12
N ALA A 77 7.64 4.94 12.56
CA ALA A 77 7.12 6.28 12.72
C ALA A 77 6.72 6.86 11.37
N ARG A 78 5.56 7.54 11.35
CA ARG A 78 5.10 8.31 10.20
C ARG A 78 5.86 9.64 10.17
N ASN A 79 6.46 9.96 9.03
CA ASN A 79 7.24 11.19 8.84
C ASN A 79 6.37 12.36 8.33
N LEU A 80 5.22 12.07 7.72
CA LEU A 80 4.29 13.08 7.25
C LEU A 80 3.71 13.91 8.40
N MET A 81 3.87 15.23 8.30
CA MET A 81 3.21 16.20 9.19
C MET A 81 1.82 16.53 8.66
N MET A 82 0.89 16.88 9.57
CA MET A 82 -0.47 17.24 9.15
C MET A 82 -0.54 18.46 8.22
N ARG A 83 0.42 19.39 8.31
CA ARG A 83 0.50 20.56 7.41
C ARG A 83 0.83 20.19 5.96
N ASP A 84 1.48 19.04 5.76
CA ASP A 84 1.95 18.55 4.45
C ASP A 84 0.97 17.49 3.90
N PHE A 85 -0.15 17.27 4.59
CA PHE A 85 -1.14 16.25 4.28
C PHE A 85 -2.22 16.81 3.35
N ASP A 86 -2.18 16.40 2.09
CA ASP A 86 -3.22 16.72 1.11
C ASP A 86 -4.39 15.74 1.24
N VAL A 87 -5.49 16.21 1.84
CA VAL A 87 -6.71 15.40 2.03
C VAL A 87 -7.46 15.12 0.73
N GLU A 88 -7.23 15.93 -0.31
CA GLU A 88 -7.87 15.83 -1.61
C GLU A 88 -6.98 15.13 -2.66
N VAL A 89 -5.89 14.49 -2.22
CA VAL A 89 -4.92 13.83 -3.10
C VAL A 89 -5.58 12.82 -4.04
N VAL A 90 -5.23 12.92 -5.32
CA VAL A 90 -5.63 11.98 -6.39
C VAL A 90 -4.38 11.47 -7.10
N PRO A 91 -4.24 10.16 -7.37
CA PRO A 91 -3.09 9.62 -8.08
C PRO A 91 -3.05 10.11 -9.54
N LYS A 92 -1.86 10.44 -10.03
CA LYS A 92 -1.59 10.70 -11.45
C LYS A 92 -1.70 9.42 -12.28
N SER A 93 -1.28 8.28 -11.73
CA SER A 93 -1.40 7.00 -12.41
C SER A 93 -1.45 5.82 -11.44
N LEU A 94 -2.09 4.74 -11.87
CA LEU A 94 -2.17 3.46 -11.17
C LEU A 94 -1.78 2.36 -12.14
N LYS A 95 -0.85 1.50 -11.74
CA LYS A 95 -0.41 0.36 -12.56
C LYS A 95 -0.34 -0.90 -11.71
N LEU A 96 -1.10 -1.92 -12.10
CA LEU A 96 -1.02 -3.24 -11.49
C LEU A 96 0.12 -4.04 -12.14
N ASP A 97 1.12 -4.42 -11.35
CA ASP A 97 2.16 -5.37 -11.73
C ASP A 97 1.70 -6.78 -11.35
N LYS A 98 1.15 -7.51 -12.32
CA LYS A 98 0.59 -8.86 -12.09
C LYS A 98 1.67 -9.90 -11.78
N GLU A 99 2.90 -9.71 -12.27
CA GLU A 99 3.99 -10.65 -12.03
C GLU A 99 4.48 -10.54 -10.58
N LYS A 100 4.56 -9.31 -10.06
CA LYS A 100 4.96 -9.05 -8.68
C LYS A 100 3.79 -9.05 -7.70
N ASN A 101 2.56 -9.03 -8.20
CA ASN A 101 1.34 -8.86 -7.42
C ASN A 101 1.39 -7.56 -6.58
N GLU A 102 1.78 -6.46 -7.23
CA GLU A 102 2.01 -5.15 -6.60
C GLU A 102 1.22 -4.05 -7.32
N LEU A 103 0.76 -3.05 -6.57
CA LEU A 103 0.10 -1.87 -7.12
C LEU A 103 1.07 -0.70 -7.07
N LYS A 104 1.42 -0.17 -8.24
CA LYS A 104 2.27 1.02 -8.35
C LYS A 104 1.38 2.25 -8.49
N ILE A 105 1.60 3.23 -7.61
CA ILE A 105 0.87 4.49 -7.58
C ILE A 105 1.83 5.64 -7.81
N LEU A 106 1.53 6.50 -8.78
CA LEU A 106 2.22 7.76 -8.98
C LEU A 106 1.35 8.89 -8.43
N TRP A 107 1.85 9.63 -7.46
CA TRP A 107 1.18 10.76 -6.82
C TRP A 107 1.63 12.10 -7.42
N PRO A 108 0.90 13.21 -7.12
CA PRO A 108 1.41 14.56 -7.34
C PRO A 108 2.79 14.77 -6.72
N GLY A 109 3.61 15.62 -7.34
CA GLY A 109 5.02 15.79 -6.95
C GLY A 109 5.98 14.69 -7.42
N ASN A 110 5.52 13.76 -8.27
CA ASN A 110 6.31 12.63 -8.80
C ASN A 110 6.78 11.67 -7.70
N ILE A 111 5.92 11.46 -6.70
CA ILE A 111 6.15 10.53 -5.60
C ILE A 111 5.59 9.17 -6.02
N GLU A 112 6.40 8.12 -5.91
CA GLU A 112 6.04 6.76 -6.28
C GLU A 112 5.86 5.88 -5.04
N SER A 113 4.78 5.10 -5.04
CA SER A 113 4.42 4.15 -3.98
C SER A 113 4.19 2.76 -4.57
N TRP A 114 4.58 1.71 -3.83
CA TRP A 114 4.59 0.31 -4.26
C TRP A 114 4.03 -0.61 -3.18
#